data_AF-W4FKR1-F1
#
_entry.id   AF-W4FKR1-F1
#
_cell.length_a   1.000
_cell.length_b   1.000
_cell.length_c   1.000
_cell.angle_alpha   90.00
_cell.angle_beta   90.00
_cell.angle_gamma   90.00
#
_symmetry.space_group_name_H-M   'P 1'
#
loop_
_entity.id
_entity.type
_entity.pdbx_description
1 polymer ?
#
loop_
_entity_poly.entity_id
_entity_poly.type
_entity_poly.pdbx_seq_one_letter_code
_entity_poly.pdbx_strand_id
1 'polypeptide(L)'
;MGEYDPRQLYTFYVTYGTFQDYAFREFKKPSLTIEIFGSAFNASASTIPVRGLELYKGINQFAKEVTVFNGGDVKPIKPSSGE
;
A
#
# COMPACT_ATOMS: atom_id res chain seq x y z
N MET A 1 1.52 -5.46 -9.14
CA MET A 1 0.44 -5.43 -8.15
C MET A 1 -0.87 -5.49 -8.94
N GLY A 2 -1.21 -6.66 -9.53
CA GLY A 2 -2.45 -6.82 -10.31
C GLY A 2 -2.76 -5.69 -11.32
N GLU A 3 -4.02 -5.26 -11.33
CA GLU A 3 -4.56 -4.15 -12.13
C GLU A 3 -4.27 -2.74 -11.56
N TYR A 4 -3.50 -2.64 -10.47
CA TYR A 4 -3.26 -1.35 -9.81
C TYR A 4 -2.19 -0.54 -10.54
N ASP A 5 -2.49 0.75 -10.74
CA ASP A 5 -1.59 1.71 -11.38
C ASP A 5 -0.92 2.62 -10.33
N PRO A 6 0.41 2.51 -10.12
CA PRO A 6 1.11 3.32 -9.13
C PRO A 6 1.31 4.76 -9.62
N ARG A 7 0.76 5.73 -8.88
CA ARG A 7 0.87 7.16 -9.21
C ARG A 7 1.08 8.01 -7.97
N GLN A 8 1.61 9.21 -8.16
CA GLN A 8 1.65 10.21 -7.09
C GLN A 8 0.23 10.76 -6.87
N LEU A 9 -0.23 10.85 -5.62
CA LEU A 9 -1.64 11.15 -5.32
C LEU A 9 -2.15 12.43 -6.00
N TYR A 10 -1.34 13.49 -6.02
CA TYR A 10 -1.71 14.77 -6.63
C TYR A 10 -1.93 14.69 -8.16
N THR A 11 -1.45 13.63 -8.82
CA THR A 11 -1.70 13.37 -10.25
C THR A 11 -3.03 12.64 -10.50
N PHE A 12 -3.64 12.07 -9.45
CA PHE A 12 -4.95 11.42 -9.54
C PHE A 12 -6.07 12.44 -9.36
N TYR A 13 -5.97 13.25 -8.30
CA TYR A 13 -6.73 14.49 -8.11
C TYR A 13 -6.02 15.36 -7.08
N VAL A 14 -6.23 16.68 -7.17
CA VAL A 14 -5.59 17.64 -6.25
C VAL A 14 -6.11 17.39 -4.83
N THR A 15 -5.22 16.98 -3.92
CA THR A 15 -5.49 16.79 -2.50
C THR A 15 -4.36 17.37 -1.66
N TYR A 16 -4.72 17.90 -0.50
CA TYR A 16 -3.79 18.45 0.48
C TYR A 16 -4.22 18.05 1.88
N GLY A 17 -3.26 17.92 2.80
CA GLY A 17 -3.55 17.58 4.19
C GLY A 17 -3.96 16.13 4.38
N THR A 18 -3.56 15.26 3.46
CA THR A 18 -3.84 13.83 3.53
C THR A 18 -3.06 13.16 4.65
N PHE A 19 -3.44 11.94 5.00
CA PHE A 19 -2.67 11.15 5.97
C PHE A 19 -1.22 10.94 5.50
N GLN A 20 -1.00 10.80 4.19
CA GLN A 20 0.35 10.69 3.62
C GLN A 20 1.16 11.96 3.83
N ASP A 21 0.56 13.14 3.61
CA ASP A 21 1.21 14.43 3.85
C ASP A 21 1.60 14.60 5.31
N TYR A 22 0.68 14.26 6.24
CA TYR A 22 0.94 14.32 7.67
C TYR A 22 2.06 13.35 8.07
N ALA A 23 1.93 12.07 7.70
CA ALA A 23 2.90 11.03 8.09
C ALA A 23 4.31 11.36 7.59
N PHE A 24 4.43 11.84 6.35
CA PHE A 24 5.72 12.24 5.81
C PHE A 24 6.25 13.52 6.48
N ARG A 25 5.41 14.55 6.66
CA ARG A 25 5.87 15.82 7.26
C ARG A 25 6.32 15.64 8.71
N GLU A 26 5.55 14.91 9.50
CA GLU A 26 5.78 14.70 10.93
C GLU A 26 6.94 13.72 11.18
N PHE A 27 6.90 12.54 10.54
CA PHE A 27 7.80 11.44 10.92
C PHE A 27 8.92 11.17 9.90
N LYS A 28 8.87 11.81 8.72
CA LYS A 28 9.77 11.51 7.58
C LYS A 28 9.72 10.02 7.18
N LYS A 29 8.55 9.39 7.30
CA LYS A 29 8.32 7.99 6.96
C LYS A 29 7.49 7.86 5.69
N PRO A 30 7.72 6.80 4.88
CA PRO A 30 6.95 6.56 3.67
C PRO A 30 5.51 6.18 4.05
N SER A 31 4.55 6.65 3.26
CA SER A 31 3.12 6.37 3.44
C SER A 31 2.45 6.24 2.07
N LEU A 32 1.50 5.32 1.95
CA LEU A 32 0.86 4.99 0.68
C LEU A 32 -0.66 4.85 0.86
N THR A 33 -1.42 5.26 -0.15
CA THR A 33 -2.86 5.04 -0.25
C THR A 33 -3.12 3.95 -1.28
N ILE A 34 -3.96 2.96 -0.95
CA ILE A 34 -4.40 1.90 -1.87
C ILE A 34 -5.87 2.13 -2.17
N GLU A 35 -6.16 2.56 -3.39
CA GLU A 35 -7.53 2.58 -3.92
C GLU A 35 -7.90 1.16 -4.36
N ILE A 36 -8.65 0.44 -3.54
CA ILE A 36 -9.00 -0.98 -3.79
C ILE A 36 -9.92 -1.09 -5.00
N PHE A 37 -9.68 -2.10 -5.84
CA PHE A 37 -10.39 -2.39 -7.09
C PHE A 37 -11.89 -2.06 -7.11
N GLY A 38 -12.32 -1.48 -8.23
CA GLY A 38 -13.70 -1.13 -8.52
C GLY A 38 -13.83 0.35 -8.89
N SER A 39 -14.93 0.71 -9.52
CA SER A 39 -15.28 2.12 -9.81
C SER A 39 -16.33 2.68 -8.84
N ALA A 40 -16.77 1.87 -7.88
CA ALA A 40 -17.84 2.18 -6.93
C ALA A 40 -17.66 1.40 -5.62
N PHE A 41 -18.38 1.83 -4.58
CA PHE A 41 -18.27 1.27 -3.22
C PHE A 41 -19.03 -0.06 -3.02
N ASN A 42 -19.62 -0.64 -4.07
CA ASN A 42 -20.45 -1.84 -4.02
C ASN A 42 -19.92 -2.97 -4.93
N ALA A 43 -18.59 -3.11 -5.05
CA ALA A 43 -17.97 -4.21 -5.79
C ALA A 43 -18.46 -5.58 -5.31
N SER A 44 -18.60 -6.54 -6.24
CA SER A 44 -19.09 -7.88 -5.93
C SER A 44 -18.21 -8.56 -4.89
N ALA A 45 -18.83 -9.20 -3.89
CA ALA A 45 -18.10 -9.97 -2.88
C ALA A 45 -17.22 -11.09 -3.47
N SER A 46 -17.55 -11.56 -4.67
CA SER A 46 -16.73 -12.55 -5.40
C SER A 46 -15.31 -12.08 -5.73
N THR A 47 -15.05 -10.76 -5.75
CA THR A 47 -13.71 -10.23 -6.03
C THR A 47 -12.80 -10.26 -4.81
N ILE A 48 -13.35 -10.34 -3.59
CA ILE A 48 -12.64 -10.22 -2.32
C ILE A 48 -11.41 -11.13 -2.25
N PRO A 49 -11.47 -12.44 -2.57
CA PRO A 49 -10.31 -13.31 -2.41
C PRO A 49 -9.12 -12.88 -3.29
N VAL A 50 -9.39 -12.50 -4.55
CA VAL A 50 -8.33 -12.07 -5.48
C VAL A 50 -7.75 -10.73 -5.05
N ARG A 51 -8.59 -9.76 -4.69
CA ARG A 51 -8.13 -8.42 -4.28
C ARG A 51 -7.39 -8.46 -2.93
N GLY A 52 -7.86 -9.29 -1.99
CA GLY A 52 -7.17 -9.54 -0.73
C GLY A 52 -5.77 -10.09 -0.93
N LEU A 53 -5.59 -11.05 -1.85
CA LEU A 53 -4.27 -11.60 -2.18
C LEU A 53 -3.34 -10.55 -2.81
N GLU A 54 -3.88 -9.66 -3.66
CA GLU A 54 -3.11 -8.56 -4.26
C GLU A 54 -2.65 -7.55 -3.21
N LEU A 55 -3.55 -7.15 -2.30
CA LEU A 55 -3.22 -6.26 -1.18
C LEU A 55 -2.18 -6.90 -0.26
N TYR A 56 -2.33 -8.18 0.07
CA TYR A 56 -1.37 -8.92 0.88
C TYR A 56 0.03 -8.85 0.27
N LYS A 57 0.16 -9.14 -1.03
CA LYS A 57 1.45 -9.05 -1.73
C LYS A 57 1.99 -7.61 -1.75
N GLY A 58 1.13 -6.63 -2.00
CA GLY A 58 1.49 -5.21 -2.04
C GLY A 58 2.02 -4.69 -0.70
N ILE A 59 1.30 -4.94 0.40
CA ILE A 59 1.69 -4.52 1.76
C ILE A 59 3.01 -5.17 2.18
N ASN A 60 3.18 -6.46 1.89
CA ASN A 60 4.44 -7.15 2.17
C ASN A 60 5.60 -6.58 1.35
N GLN A 61 5.39 -6.22 0.08
CA GLN A 61 6.44 -5.55 -0.69
C GLN A 61 6.73 -4.17 -0.12
N PHE A 62 5.71 -3.38 0.20
CA PHE A 62 5.88 -2.07 0.81
C PHE A 62 6.70 -2.14 2.10
N ALA A 63 6.43 -3.11 2.99
CA ALA A 63 7.20 -3.28 4.22
C ALA A 63 8.71 -3.49 3.97
N LYS A 64 9.08 -4.20 2.90
CA LYS A 64 10.49 -4.34 2.49
C LYS A 64 11.07 -3.01 2.05
N GLU A 65 10.36 -2.29 1.18
CA GLU A 65 10.81 -0.99 0.66
C GLU A 65 10.87 0.09 1.75
N VAL A 66 9.98 0.04 2.75
CA VAL A 66 10.06 0.93 3.93
C VAL A 66 11.37 0.74 4.67
N THR A 67 11.90 -0.48 4.74
CA THR A 67 13.18 -0.75 5.38
C THR A 67 14.31 -0.06 4.62
N VAL A 68 14.32 -0.19 3.28
CA VAL A 68 15.29 0.47 2.39
C VAL A 68 15.18 1.99 2.49
N PHE A 69 13.97 2.53 2.41
CA PHE A 69 13.71 3.97 2.48
C PHE A 69 14.25 4.58 3.79
N ASN A 70 14.15 3.84 4.89
CA ASN A 70 14.65 4.26 6.19
C ASN A 70 16.17 4.06 6.37
N GLY A 71 16.89 3.64 5.33
CA GLY A 71 18.33 3.41 5.35
C GLY A 71 18.76 2.08 5.99
N GLY A 72 17.84 1.12 6.15
CA GLY A 72 18.16 -0.23 6.63
C GLY A 72 18.26 -1.26 5.50
N ASP A 73 18.87 -2.40 5.80
CA ASP A 73 18.94 -3.54 4.87
C ASP A 73 17.59 -4.28 4.77
N VAL A 74 17.23 -4.75 3.58
CA VAL A 74 16.01 -5.56 3.36
C VAL A 74 16.11 -6.87 4.15
N LYS A 75 15.26 -7.03 5.16
CA LYS A 75 15.12 -8.32 5.88
C LYS A 75 14.10 -9.21 5.16
N PRO A 76 14.38 -10.52 4.98
CA PRO A 76 13.40 -11.47 4.47
C PRO A 76 12.17 -11.50 5.39
N ILE A 77 10.97 -11.47 4.80
CA ILE A 77 9.73 -11.69 5.55
C ILE A 77 9.70 -13.18 5.89
N LYS A 78 9.90 -13.50 7.17
CA LYS A 78 9.69 -14.85 7.66
C LYS A 78 8.18 -15.09 7.65
N PRO A 79 7.66 -16.13 6.97
CA PRO A 79 6.26 -16.49 7.13
C PRO A 79 6.04 -16.74 8.62
N SER A 80 4.95 -16.20 9.18
CA SER A 80 4.50 -16.62 10.49
C SER A 80 4.27 -18.13 10.38
N SER A 81 5.11 -18.92 11.02
CA SER A 81 4.77 -20.31 11.30
C SER A 81 3.46 -20.25 12.07
N GLY A 82 2.38 -20.74 11.47
CA GLY A 82 1.14 -20.95 12.22
C GLY A 82 1.45 -21.96 13.31
N GLU A 83 1.27 -21.55 14.55
CA GLU A 83 0.89 -22.46 15.63
C GLU A 83 -0.63 -22.66 15.59
#